data_AF-A0ABC8XAE5-F1
#
_entry.id   AF-A0ABC8XAE5-F1
#
_cell.length_a   1.000
_cell.length_b   1.000
_cell.length_c   1.000
_cell.angle_alpha   90.00
_cell.angle_beta   90.00
_cell.angle_gamma   90.00
#
_symmetry.space_group_name_H-M   'P 1'
#
loop_
_entity.id
_entity.type
_entity.pdbx_description
1 polymer ?
#
loop_
_entity_poly.entity_id
_entity_poly.type
_entity_poly.pdbx_seq_one_letter_code
_entity_poly.pdbx_strand_id
1 'polypeptide(L)'
;MPAGGDELKLLGMWASPFVMRVKLALSFKGLSYDDVEEDLFGGKSELLLKSNPVHKKVPVLLHNGKPVCESQIIVQYIDEAFAGTGPSLLPTDPYERAIARFWGAYIDDKRDLLSASRASGRHEYIEEDLSNKSDLLLSSNPVHKKVPVLIHNSKPVCESQIIVQYVDEVYRDTGLSFLPADPYERARARFWAAFIDDKLLASWVQASRGKTMEEKMELLKPTFAAVETLEEAFRECSKGKPFFGGDNVGYLDVMLGGLVAWVHASETRHGLKIFDSSRSPLLNAWVDRFSKLDETKAVLPDIQRLLEYAKMREAQAAAAN
;
A
#
# COMPACT_ATOMS: atom_id res chain seq x y z
N MET A 1 22.93 30.64 48.54
CA MET A 1 21.80 30.54 47.59
C MET A 1 22.03 29.28 46.78
N PRO A 2 21.08 28.34 46.68
CA PRO A 2 21.33 27.10 45.96
C PRO A 2 21.48 27.43 44.47
N ALA A 3 22.50 26.84 43.84
CA ALA A 3 22.85 27.03 42.44
C ALA A 3 21.64 26.70 41.55
N GLY A 4 21.34 27.60 40.60
CA GLY A 4 20.17 27.51 39.72
C GLY A 4 20.12 26.17 39.01
N GLY A 5 19.00 25.45 39.18
CA GLY A 5 18.73 24.24 38.44
C GLY A 5 18.66 24.55 36.94
N ASP A 6 19.16 23.63 36.13
CA ASP A 6 19.14 23.77 34.67
C ASP A 6 17.70 23.91 34.17
N GLU A 7 17.38 25.04 33.52
CA GLU A 7 16.06 25.25 32.91
C GLU A 7 16.00 24.46 31.61
N LEU A 8 15.14 23.44 31.58
CA LEU A 8 14.86 22.64 30.40
C LEU A 8 13.46 22.95 29.87
N LYS A 9 13.36 23.22 28.57
CA LYS A 9 12.08 23.44 27.88
C LYS A 9 12.06 22.70 26.56
N LEU A 10 11.04 21.88 26.33
CA LEU A 10 10.87 21.08 25.12
C LEU A 10 9.78 21.69 24.26
N LEU A 11 10.14 22.18 23.08
CA LEU A 11 9.17 22.58 22.05
C LEU A 11 8.78 21.33 21.26
N GLY A 12 7.49 20.99 21.25
CA GLY A 12 7.03 19.74 20.66
C GLY A 12 5.55 19.74 20.29
N MET A 13 5.17 18.82 19.41
CA MET A 13 3.77 18.45 19.20
C MET A 13 3.54 17.09 19.87
N TRP A 14 2.50 16.94 20.68
CA TRP A 14 2.25 15.74 21.49
C TRP A 14 2.23 14.42 20.70
N ALA A 15 1.75 14.44 19.46
CA ALA A 15 1.64 13.26 18.61
C ALA A 15 2.93 12.93 17.83
N SER A 16 3.97 13.76 17.92
CA SER A 16 5.19 13.56 17.14
C SER A 16 6.06 12.43 17.73
N PRO A 17 6.40 11.40 16.94
CA PRO A 17 7.25 10.31 17.43
C PRO A 17 8.69 10.80 17.74
N PHE A 18 9.14 11.88 17.11
CA PHE A 18 10.44 12.48 17.38
C PHE A 18 10.48 13.20 18.73
N VAL A 19 9.39 13.91 19.06
CA VAL A 19 9.21 14.55 20.37
C VAL A 19 9.12 13.50 21.46
N MET A 20 8.40 12.40 21.19
CA MET A 20 8.27 11.29 22.14
C MET A 20 9.61 10.67 22.55
N ARG A 21 10.58 10.56 21.62
CA ARG A 21 11.94 10.10 21.95
C ARG A 21 12.63 10.99 22.99
N VAL A 22 12.47 12.31 22.86
CA VAL A 22 13.04 13.28 23.78
C VAL A 22 12.34 13.21 25.14
N LYS A 23 11.00 13.11 25.17
CA LYS A 23 10.23 12.92 26.41
C LYS A 23 10.66 11.64 27.15
N LEU A 24 10.87 10.54 26.43
CA LEU A 24 11.38 9.29 27.00
C LEU A 24 12.79 9.46 27.57
N ALA A 25 13.71 10.11 26.84
CA ALA A 25 15.06 10.36 27.34
C ALA A 25 15.07 11.21 28.62
N LEU A 26 14.31 12.31 28.65
CA LEU A 26 14.15 13.15 29.84
C LEU A 26 13.55 12.36 31.01
N SER A 27 12.52 11.54 30.74
CA SER A 27 11.86 10.70 31.74
C SER A 27 12.80 9.63 32.32
N PHE A 28 13.54 8.89 31.48
CA PHE A 28 14.51 7.90 31.95
C PHE A 28 15.61 8.55 32.79
N LYS A 29 16.04 9.77 32.43
CA LYS A 29 16.99 10.55 33.20
C LYS A 29 16.39 11.21 34.46
N GLY A 30 15.07 11.15 34.66
CA GLY A 30 14.39 11.81 35.78
C GLY A 30 14.48 13.33 35.76
N LEU A 31 14.65 13.93 34.58
CA LEU A 31 14.79 15.37 34.41
C LEU A 31 13.41 16.05 34.32
N SER A 32 13.24 17.14 35.06
CA SER A 32 12.06 18.00 34.95
C SER A 32 12.25 19.00 33.80
N TYR A 33 11.17 19.31 33.09
CA TYR A 33 11.20 20.22 31.95
C TYR A 33 9.83 20.87 31.73
N ASP A 34 9.83 22.05 31.11
CA ASP A 34 8.64 22.70 30.60
C ASP A 34 8.27 22.12 29.23
N ASP A 35 7.11 21.50 29.10
CA ASP A 35 6.58 20.99 27.83
C ASP A 35 5.77 22.10 27.13
N VAL A 36 6.24 22.55 25.97
CA VAL A 36 5.61 23.62 25.20
C VAL A 36 5.05 23.05 23.91
N GLU A 37 3.72 23.03 23.82
CA GLU A 37 3.00 22.52 22.65
C GLU A 37 3.13 23.50 21.47
N GLU A 38 3.47 22.96 20.30
CA GLU A 38 3.63 23.69 19.05
C GLU A 38 2.56 23.29 18.03
N ASP A 39 1.95 24.27 17.36
CA ASP A 39 1.09 24.02 16.21
C ASP A 39 1.92 23.91 14.92
N LEU A 40 1.93 22.72 14.32
CA LEU A 40 2.66 22.45 13.09
C LEU A 40 1.81 22.61 11.81
N PHE A 41 0.51 22.87 11.93
CA PHE A 41 -0.46 22.88 10.82
C PHE A 41 -0.86 24.28 10.35
N GLY A 42 -0.05 25.29 10.69
CA GLY A 42 -0.24 26.66 10.19
C GLY A 42 0.22 27.74 11.17
N GLY A 43 0.36 27.40 12.45
CA GLY A 43 0.69 28.35 13.53
C GLY A 43 2.02 28.11 14.25
N LYS A 44 3.13 27.82 13.55
CA LYS A 44 4.44 27.62 14.21
C LYS A 44 4.86 28.86 14.99
N SER A 45 5.30 28.70 16.23
CA SER A 45 5.66 29.83 17.10
C SER A 45 6.93 30.54 16.63
N GLU A 46 7.06 31.84 16.95
CA GLU A 46 8.32 32.57 16.74
C GLU A 46 9.49 31.94 17.50
N LEU A 47 9.21 31.37 18.68
CA LEU A 47 10.22 30.69 19.49
C LEU A 47 10.76 29.46 18.76
N LEU A 48 9.90 28.62 18.16
CA LEU A 48 10.32 27.48 17.35
C LEU A 48 11.12 27.92 16.12
N LEU A 49 10.61 28.92 15.38
CA LEU A 49 11.26 29.42 14.17
C LEU A 49 12.64 30.03 14.45
N LYS A 50 12.80 30.73 15.58
CA LYS A 50 14.08 31.30 16.02
C LYS A 50 15.04 30.23 16.54
N SER A 51 14.52 29.19 17.20
CA SER A 51 15.33 28.15 17.85
C SER A 51 15.81 27.07 16.88
N ASN A 52 15.05 26.77 15.82
CA ASN A 52 15.46 25.89 14.72
C ASN A 52 15.29 26.62 13.37
N PRO A 53 16.15 27.60 13.04
CA PRO A 53 16.00 28.40 11.82
C PRO A 53 16.25 27.60 10.55
N VAL A 54 16.99 26.48 10.64
CA VAL A 54 17.35 25.61 9.51
C VAL A 54 16.16 24.77 9.06
N HIS A 55 15.62 23.95 9.96
CA HIS A 55 14.56 22.99 9.60
C HIS A 55 13.17 23.46 10.00
N LYS A 56 13.05 24.37 10.97
CA LYS A 56 11.77 24.89 11.47
C LYS A 56 10.84 23.75 11.92
N LYS A 57 11.43 22.70 12.51
CA LYS A 57 10.77 21.45 12.93
C LYS A 57 10.98 21.22 14.43
N VAL A 58 10.04 20.50 15.03
CA VAL A 58 10.14 19.94 16.38
C VAL A 58 10.72 18.51 16.33
N PRO A 59 11.34 17.99 17.41
CA PRO A 59 11.57 18.65 18.70
C PRO A 59 12.70 19.69 18.68
N VAL A 60 12.61 20.65 19.61
CA VAL A 60 13.74 21.50 20.02
C VAL A 60 13.81 21.49 21.54
N LEU A 61 14.98 21.16 22.10
CA LEU A 61 15.23 21.30 23.54
C LEU A 61 15.98 22.60 23.79
N LEU A 62 15.44 23.47 24.65
CA LEU A 62 16.13 24.63 25.18
C LEU A 62 16.74 24.25 26.53
N HIS A 63 18.06 24.35 26.64
CA HIS A 63 18.76 24.22 27.91
C HIS A 63 19.34 25.59 28.29
N ASN A 64 18.80 26.21 29.34
CA ASN A 64 19.14 27.57 29.77
C ASN A 64 19.03 28.57 28.59
N GLY A 65 17.94 28.45 27.83
CA GLY A 65 17.63 29.26 26.64
C GLY A 65 18.45 28.93 25.38
N LYS A 66 19.38 27.97 25.42
CA LYS A 66 20.19 27.57 24.25
C LYS A 66 19.54 26.38 23.52
N PRO A 67 19.26 26.48 22.21
CA PRO A 67 18.58 25.43 21.48
C PRO A 67 19.48 24.27 21.07
N VAL A 68 18.96 23.06 21.21
CA VAL A 68 19.46 21.81 20.64
C VAL A 68 18.34 21.24 19.75
N CYS A 69 18.65 21.03 18.47
CA CYS A 69 17.71 20.58 17.45
C CYS A 69 17.97 19.11 17.07
N GLU A 70 17.00 18.49 16.39
CA GLU A 70 17.02 17.09 15.94
C GLU A 70 16.93 16.06 17.07
N SER A 71 15.92 15.18 17.03
CA SER A 71 15.62 14.29 18.16
C SER A 71 16.79 13.40 18.58
N GLN A 72 17.62 12.92 17.65
CA GLN A 72 18.77 12.08 17.97
C GLN A 72 19.89 12.86 18.67
N ILE A 73 20.17 14.08 18.17
CA ILE A 73 21.18 14.97 18.76
C ILE A 73 20.70 15.39 20.15
N ILE A 74 19.42 15.68 20.33
CA ILE A 74 18.83 16.02 21.63
C ILE A 74 18.97 14.85 22.62
N VAL A 75 18.62 13.61 22.21
CA VAL A 75 18.75 12.43 23.08
C VAL A 75 20.21 12.20 23.48
N GLN A 76 21.14 12.32 22.53
CA GLN A 76 22.57 12.22 22.81
C GLN A 76 23.05 13.34 23.74
N TYR A 77 22.61 14.57 23.50
CA TYR A 77 22.94 15.71 24.34
C TYR A 77 22.45 15.53 25.77
N ILE A 78 21.23 15.02 25.96
CA ILE A 78 20.68 14.69 27.28
C ILE A 78 21.56 13.65 27.97
N ASP A 79 22.01 12.63 27.24
CA ASP A 79 22.85 11.56 27.81
C ASP A 79 24.22 12.08 28.26
N GLU A 80 24.82 12.99 27.48
CA GLU A 80 26.15 13.55 27.73
C GLU A 80 26.13 14.70 28.76
N ALA A 81 25.19 15.64 28.64
CA ALA A 81 25.11 16.82 29.51
C ALA A 81 24.65 16.48 30.92
N PHE A 82 23.87 15.42 31.08
CA PHE A 82 23.39 14.92 32.37
C PHE A 82 23.99 13.54 32.70
N ALA A 83 25.25 13.33 32.30
CA ALA A 83 26.01 12.15 32.69
C ALA A 83 26.07 12.03 34.22
N GLY A 84 25.64 10.88 34.76
CA GLY A 84 25.55 10.64 36.20
C GLY A 84 24.14 10.84 36.81
N THR A 85 23.20 11.40 36.05
CA THR A 85 21.78 11.43 36.42
C THR A 85 21.04 10.35 35.64
N GLY A 86 20.39 9.41 36.33
CA GLY A 86 19.68 8.28 35.70
C GLY A 86 20.58 7.32 34.90
N PRO A 87 19.98 6.37 34.15
CA PRO A 87 20.72 5.41 33.34
C PRO A 87 21.36 6.05 32.10
N SER A 88 22.45 5.45 31.60
CA SER A 88 23.03 5.79 30.30
C SER A 88 22.08 5.37 29.18
N LEU A 89 21.83 6.24 28.22
CA LEU A 89 20.97 5.95 27.05
C LEU A 89 21.79 5.35 25.91
N LEU A 90 23.07 5.70 25.81
CA LEU A 90 24.01 5.13 24.85
C LEU A 90 25.05 4.22 25.54
N PRO A 91 25.62 3.24 24.82
CA PRO A 91 26.76 2.47 25.30
C PRO A 91 27.96 3.35 25.65
N THR A 92 28.72 2.96 26.68
CA THR A 92 29.94 3.67 27.08
C THR A 92 31.13 3.34 26.19
N ASP A 93 31.15 2.14 25.58
CA ASP A 93 32.18 1.76 24.62
C ASP A 93 32.07 2.61 23.33
N PRO A 94 33.17 3.19 22.82
CA PRO A 94 33.14 4.03 21.63
C PRO A 94 32.63 3.32 20.37
N TYR A 95 32.94 2.03 20.18
CA TYR A 95 32.52 1.27 19.01
C TYR A 95 31.03 0.93 19.10
N GLU A 96 30.57 0.36 20.22
CA GLU A 96 29.15 0.04 20.41
C GLU A 96 28.26 1.29 20.31
N ARG A 97 28.74 2.43 20.82
CA ARG A 97 28.07 3.71 20.68
C ARG A 97 27.99 4.19 19.23
N ALA A 98 29.03 3.96 18.42
CA ALA A 98 28.99 4.23 16.99
C ALA A 98 27.97 3.33 16.28
N ILE A 99 27.89 2.05 16.65
CA ILE A 99 26.89 1.10 16.12
C ILE A 99 25.46 1.53 16.51
N ALA A 100 25.23 1.92 17.76
CA ALA A 100 23.94 2.43 18.21
C ALA A 100 23.51 3.70 17.44
N ARG A 101 24.45 4.62 17.19
CA ARG A 101 24.22 5.83 16.37
C ARG A 101 23.90 5.48 14.92
N PHE A 102 24.61 4.52 14.32
CA PHE A 102 24.33 4.06 12.97
C PHE A 102 22.91 3.51 12.84
N TRP A 103 22.49 2.62 13.76
CA TRP A 103 21.13 2.07 13.72
C TRP A 103 20.05 3.12 13.97
N GLY A 104 20.30 4.07 14.88
CA GLY A 104 19.44 5.22 15.06
C GLY A 104 19.25 5.98 13.75
N ALA A 105 20.35 6.42 13.12
CA ALA A 105 20.33 7.15 11.85
C ALA A 105 19.63 6.35 10.75
N TYR A 106 19.93 5.06 10.61
CA TYR A 106 19.30 4.15 9.65
C TYR A 106 17.78 4.06 9.85
N ILE A 107 17.28 3.98 11.09
CA ILE A 107 15.84 3.94 11.37
C ILE A 107 15.16 5.25 10.96
N ASP A 108 15.81 6.39 11.20
CA ASP A 108 15.28 7.68 10.77
C ASP A 108 15.28 7.83 9.26
N ASP A 109 16.37 7.46 8.58
CA ASP A 109 16.44 7.42 7.13
C ASP A 109 15.40 6.46 6.53
N LYS A 110 15.21 5.28 7.11
CA LYS A 110 14.20 4.32 6.64
C LYS A 110 12.78 4.75 6.93
N ARG A 111 12.52 5.43 8.05
CA ARG A 111 11.19 6.00 8.31
C ARG A 111 10.93 7.21 7.42
N ASP A 112 11.93 8.02 7.14
CA ASP A 112 11.84 9.13 6.19
C ASP A 112 11.70 8.61 4.77
N LEU A 113 12.33 7.49 4.43
CA LEU A 113 12.04 6.73 3.22
C LEU A 113 10.63 6.16 3.25
N LEU A 114 10.12 5.60 4.35
CA LEU A 114 8.75 5.07 4.43
C LEU A 114 7.69 6.18 4.41
N SER A 115 7.98 7.34 4.99
CA SER A 115 7.11 8.52 5.03
C SER A 115 7.19 9.30 3.72
N ALA A 116 8.37 9.47 3.12
CA ALA A 116 8.54 9.92 1.75
C ALA A 116 7.97 8.90 0.77
N SER A 117 7.97 7.61 1.06
CA SER A 117 7.31 6.60 0.24
C SER A 117 5.79 6.64 0.45
N ARG A 118 5.29 7.19 1.55
CA ARG A 118 3.86 7.47 1.79
C ARG A 118 3.43 8.88 1.31
N ALA A 119 4.36 9.84 1.18
CA ALA A 119 4.14 11.24 0.83
C ALA A 119 4.66 11.64 -0.57
N SER A 120 5.53 10.82 -1.16
CA SER A 120 5.89 10.82 -2.58
C SER A 120 5.01 9.79 -3.25
N GLY A 121 4.34 10.19 -4.33
CA GLY A 121 3.70 9.26 -5.24
C GLY A 121 4.68 8.17 -5.69
N ARG A 122 4.68 7.04 -4.97
CA ARG A 122 5.43 5.82 -5.31
C ARG A 122 5.10 5.32 -6.73
N HIS A 123 3.99 5.80 -7.26
CA HIS A 123 3.58 5.76 -8.64
C HIS A 123 2.67 6.97 -8.84
N GLU A 124 2.74 7.60 -10.01
CA GLU A 124 1.70 8.51 -10.47
C GLU A 124 0.63 7.67 -11.17
N TYR A 125 -0.64 7.85 -10.79
CA TYR A 125 -1.77 7.25 -11.51
C TYR A 125 -2.32 8.27 -12.49
N ILE A 126 -2.22 7.96 -13.77
CA ILE A 126 -2.82 8.75 -14.85
C ILE A 126 -4.08 8.00 -15.30
N GLU A 127 -5.24 8.60 -15.08
CA GLU A 127 -6.51 8.07 -15.60
C GLU A 127 -6.59 8.33 -17.11
N GLU A 128 -6.89 7.29 -17.89
CA GLU A 128 -6.97 7.35 -19.35
C GLU A 128 -8.42 7.32 -19.83
N ASP A 129 -8.76 8.20 -20.78
CA ASP A 129 -10.04 8.14 -21.51
C ASP A 129 -9.92 7.14 -22.67
N LEU A 130 -10.62 6.01 -22.56
CA LEU A 130 -10.59 4.96 -23.57
C LEU A 130 -11.31 5.32 -24.89
N SER A 131 -12.13 6.38 -24.89
CA SER A 131 -12.78 6.92 -26.09
C SER A 131 -11.88 7.92 -26.82
N ASN A 132 -11.04 8.65 -26.07
CA ASN A 132 -10.08 9.62 -26.59
C ASN A 132 -8.69 9.42 -25.94
N LYS A 133 -7.97 8.42 -26.45
CA LYS A 133 -6.71 7.94 -25.87
C LYS A 133 -5.60 8.97 -25.97
N SER A 134 -4.82 9.15 -24.90
CA SER A 134 -3.71 10.11 -24.86
C SER A 134 -2.54 9.72 -25.78
N ASP A 135 -1.76 10.71 -26.21
CA ASP A 135 -0.49 10.46 -26.93
C ASP A 135 0.50 9.66 -26.09
N LEU A 136 0.47 9.82 -24.76
CA LEU A 136 1.31 9.05 -23.84
C LEU A 136 0.96 7.56 -23.90
N LEU A 137 -0.33 7.19 -23.89
CA LEU A 137 -0.77 5.81 -24.02
C LEU A 137 -0.41 5.24 -25.41
N LEU A 138 -0.67 5.99 -26.48
CA LEU A 138 -0.42 5.54 -27.85
C LEU A 138 1.07 5.34 -28.14
N SER A 139 1.94 6.19 -27.59
CA SER A 139 3.39 6.06 -27.71
C SER A 139 3.97 4.97 -26.80
N SER A 140 3.40 4.76 -25.62
CA SER A 140 3.89 3.79 -24.63
C SER A 140 3.44 2.35 -24.92
N ASN A 141 2.26 2.14 -25.50
CA ASN A 141 1.77 0.85 -25.98
C ASN A 141 1.34 0.93 -27.46
N PRO A 142 2.30 1.04 -28.40
CA PRO A 142 1.99 1.24 -29.82
C PRO A 142 1.30 0.02 -30.47
N VAL A 143 1.47 -1.16 -29.90
CA VAL A 143 0.94 -2.43 -30.44
C VAL A 143 -0.55 -2.56 -30.15
N HIS A 144 -0.93 -2.55 -28.87
CA HIS A 144 -2.31 -2.81 -28.46
C HIS A 144 -3.10 -1.55 -28.15
N LYS A 145 -2.42 -0.44 -27.81
CA LYS A 145 -3.05 0.84 -27.47
C LYS A 145 -4.07 0.68 -26.33
N LYS A 146 -3.74 -0.17 -25.35
CA LYS A 146 -4.60 -0.54 -24.22
C LYS A 146 -3.91 -0.24 -22.89
N VAL A 147 -4.73 0.02 -21.87
CA VAL A 147 -4.34 0.07 -20.47
C VAL A 147 -4.40 -1.34 -19.83
N PRO A 148 -3.68 -1.60 -18.73
CA PRO A 148 -2.70 -0.71 -18.08
C PRO A 148 -1.34 -0.65 -18.81
N VAL A 149 -0.61 0.43 -18.56
CA VAL A 149 0.83 0.58 -18.91
C VAL A 149 1.55 1.10 -17.68
N LEU A 150 2.62 0.42 -17.26
CA LEU A 150 3.53 0.91 -16.22
C LEU A 150 4.72 1.59 -16.88
N ILE A 151 5.02 2.84 -16.52
CA ILE A 151 6.23 3.52 -16.98
C ILE A 151 7.22 3.57 -15.82
N HIS A 152 8.30 2.78 -15.90
CA HIS A 152 9.37 2.77 -14.91
C HIS A 152 10.65 3.33 -15.52
N ASN A 153 11.14 4.47 -15.03
CA ASN A 153 12.30 5.18 -15.56
C ASN A 153 12.19 5.46 -17.07
N SER A 154 11.04 6.00 -17.49
CA SER A 154 10.70 6.30 -18.89
C SER A 154 10.63 5.09 -19.82
N LYS A 155 10.60 3.87 -19.28
CA LYS A 155 10.46 2.63 -20.06
C LYS A 155 9.07 2.03 -19.81
N PRO A 156 8.25 1.87 -20.86
CA PRO A 156 6.93 1.28 -20.71
C PRO A 156 7.01 -0.24 -20.57
N VAL A 157 6.19 -0.77 -19.67
CA VAL A 157 5.87 -2.19 -19.51
C VAL A 157 4.36 -2.31 -19.73
N CYS A 158 3.97 -3.07 -20.74
CA CYS A 158 2.58 -3.22 -21.16
C CYS A 158 2.04 -4.59 -20.73
N GLU A 159 0.71 -4.72 -20.75
CA GLU A 159 -0.05 -5.90 -20.33
C GLU A 159 -0.04 -6.14 -18.81
N SER A 160 -1.22 -6.26 -18.21
CA SER A 160 -1.39 -6.37 -16.75
C SER A 160 -0.61 -7.54 -16.15
N GLN A 161 -0.64 -8.72 -16.78
CA GLN A 161 0.09 -9.91 -16.32
C GLN A 161 1.62 -9.69 -16.30
N ILE A 162 2.15 -9.04 -17.35
CA ILE A 162 3.57 -8.73 -17.48
C ILE A 162 3.97 -7.64 -16.49
N ILE A 163 3.12 -6.62 -16.28
CA ILE A 163 3.35 -5.57 -15.29
C ILE A 163 3.43 -6.15 -13.89
N VAL A 164 2.49 -7.02 -13.49
CA VAL A 164 2.52 -7.63 -12.16
C VAL A 164 3.75 -8.53 -11.99
N GLN A 165 4.13 -9.29 -13.01
CA GLN A 165 5.38 -10.06 -12.97
C GLN A 165 6.61 -9.15 -12.86
N TYR A 166 6.66 -8.06 -13.62
CA TYR A 166 7.76 -7.10 -13.57
C TYR A 166 7.90 -6.48 -12.17
N VAL A 167 6.78 -6.07 -11.57
CA VAL A 167 6.75 -5.55 -10.19
C VAL A 167 7.26 -6.59 -9.21
N ASP A 168 6.80 -7.84 -9.32
CA ASP A 168 7.27 -8.93 -8.47
C ASP A 168 8.79 -9.18 -8.60
N GLU A 169 9.33 -9.13 -9.82
CA GLU A 169 10.75 -9.38 -10.08
C GLU A 169 11.64 -8.21 -9.64
N VAL A 170 11.23 -6.97 -9.89
CA VAL A 170 12.01 -5.75 -9.55
C VAL A 170 12.05 -5.51 -8.06
N TYR A 171 10.96 -5.82 -7.34
CA TYR A 171 10.83 -5.56 -5.91
C TYR A 171 10.92 -6.83 -5.04
N ARG A 172 11.42 -7.94 -5.60
CA ARG A 172 11.53 -9.23 -4.90
C ARG A 172 12.21 -9.15 -3.53
N ASP A 173 13.25 -8.32 -3.42
CA ASP A 173 14.04 -8.18 -2.19
C ASP A 173 13.35 -7.32 -1.10
N THR A 174 12.15 -6.79 -1.38
CA THR A 174 11.37 -5.98 -0.42
C THR A 174 10.51 -6.81 0.53
N GLY A 175 10.50 -8.15 0.39
CA GLY A 175 9.95 -9.09 1.37
C GLY A 175 8.58 -9.70 1.03
N LEU A 176 7.95 -9.28 -0.07
CA LEU A 176 6.74 -9.94 -0.62
C LEU A 176 6.97 -10.29 -2.09
N SER A 177 6.88 -11.58 -2.40
CA SER A 177 6.84 -12.07 -3.78
C SER A 177 5.53 -12.80 -4.02
N PHE A 178 4.83 -12.42 -5.10
CA PHE A 178 3.58 -13.01 -5.55
C PHE A 178 3.81 -14.32 -6.31
N LEU A 179 4.95 -14.46 -6.98
CA LEU A 179 5.26 -15.67 -7.74
C LEU A 179 6.02 -16.69 -6.87
N PRO A 180 5.76 -18.00 -7.05
CA PRO A 180 6.53 -19.04 -6.39
C PRO A 180 8.04 -18.96 -6.71
N ALA A 181 8.91 -19.37 -5.79
CA ALA A 181 10.34 -19.48 -6.10
C ALA A 181 10.61 -20.61 -7.11
N ASP A 182 9.90 -21.74 -6.96
CA ASP A 182 10.05 -22.90 -7.81
C ASP A 182 9.64 -22.60 -9.28
N PRO A 183 10.47 -22.95 -10.29
CA PRO A 183 10.17 -22.67 -11.69
C PRO A 183 8.91 -23.37 -12.22
N TYR A 184 8.62 -24.59 -11.77
CA TYR A 184 7.45 -25.35 -12.21
C TYR A 184 6.18 -24.73 -11.64
N GLU A 185 6.16 -24.41 -10.35
CA GLU A 185 5.02 -23.73 -9.73
C GLU A 185 4.80 -22.33 -10.33
N ARG A 186 5.86 -21.60 -10.72
CA ARG A 186 5.71 -20.37 -11.51
C ARG A 186 5.06 -20.59 -12.87
N ALA A 187 5.46 -21.65 -13.58
CA ALA A 187 4.86 -21.95 -14.88
C ALA A 187 3.37 -22.31 -14.72
N ARG A 188 3.00 -23.07 -13.67
CA ARG A 188 1.61 -23.34 -13.33
C ARG A 188 0.83 -22.08 -13.00
N ALA A 189 1.40 -21.16 -12.21
CA ALA A 189 0.75 -19.88 -11.91
C ALA A 189 0.49 -19.05 -13.18
N ARG A 190 1.42 -19.02 -14.13
CA ARG A 190 1.21 -18.32 -15.42
C ARG A 190 0.14 -19.00 -16.28
N PHE A 191 0.11 -20.33 -16.31
CA PHE A 191 -0.94 -21.08 -17.01
C PHE A 191 -2.33 -20.72 -16.49
N TRP A 192 -2.51 -20.73 -15.16
CA TRP A 192 -3.80 -20.40 -14.55
C TRP A 192 -4.17 -18.92 -14.70
N ALA A 193 -3.20 -18.01 -14.69
CA ALA A 193 -3.46 -16.60 -15.00
C ALA A 193 -3.98 -16.43 -16.44
N ALA A 194 -3.35 -17.09 -17.42
CA ALA A 194 -3.85 -17.11 -18.79
C ALA A 194 -5.25 -17.73 -18.89
N PHE A 195 -5.54 -18.79 -18.14
CA PHE A 195 -6.88 -19.37 -18.09
C PHE A 195 -7.93 -18.39 -17.54
N ILE A 196 -7.60 -17.62 -16.50
CA ILE A 196 -8.48 -16.57 -15.95
C ILE A 196 -8.82 -15.54 -17.04
N ASP A 197 -7.84 -15.08 -17.82
CA ASP A 197 -8.08 -14.07 -18.86
C ASP A 197 -8.82 -14.66 -20.07
N ASP A 198 -8.32 -15.77 -20.62
CA ASP A 198 -8.77 -16.33 -21.89
C ASP A 198 -10.09 -17.10 -21.80
N LYS A 199 -10.43 -17.63 -20.62
CA LYS A 199 -11.63 -18.45 -20.41
C LYS A 199 -12.63 -17.76 -19.52
N LEU A 200 -12.24 -17.39 -18.30
CA LEU A 200 -13.19 -16.83 -17.33
C LEU A 200 -13.60 -15.41 -17.75
N LEU A 201 -12.64 -14.48 -17.87
CA LEU A 201 -12.93 -13.08 -18.20
C LEU A 201 -13.51 -12.94 -19.61
N ALA A 202 -12.92 -13.60 -20.62
CA ALA A 202 -13.41 -13.52 -21.99
C ALA A 202 -14.88 -13.96 -22.14
N SER A 203 -15.26 -15.09 -21.53
CA SER A 203 -16.65 -15.56 -21.57
C SER A 203 -17.59 -14.64 -20.79
N TRP A 204 -17.15 -14.11 -19.65
CA TRP A 204 -17.97 -13.22 -18.85
C TRP A 204 -18.22 -11.87 -19.55
N VAL A 205 -17.20 -11.31 -20.22
CA VAL A 205 -17.34 -10.11 -21.07
C VAL A 205 -18.25 -10.37 -22.26
N GLN A 206 -18.22 -11.58 -22.84
CA GLN A 206 -19.18 -11.95 -23.87
C GLN A 206 -20.61 -11.97 -23.31
N ALA A 207 -20.82 -12.57 -22.14
CA ALA A 207 -22.12 -12.61 -21.51
C ALA A 207 -22.66 -11.23 -21.12
N SER A 208 -21.80 -10.29 -20.74
CA SER A 208 -22.23 -8.92 -20.40
C SER A 208 -22.85 -8.16 -21.57
N ARG A 209 -22.69 -8.65 -22.81
CA ARG A 209 -23.29 -8.09 -24.03
C ARG A 209 -24.70 -8.62 -24.33
N GLY A 210 -25.18 -9.62 -23.58
CA GLY A 210 -26.56 -10.11 -23.70
C GLY A 210 -27.55 -8.99 -23.35
N LYS A 211 -28.67 -8.91 -24.11
CA LYS A 211 -29.64 -7.83 -23.97
C LYS A 211 -30.70 -8.15 -22.91
N THR A 212 -31.03 -9.43 -22.77
CA THR A 212 -31.98 -9.93 -21.75
C THR A 212 -31.27 -10.77 -20.70
N MET A 213 -31.92 -11.00 -19.57
CA MET A 213 -31.35 -11.86 -18.53
C MET A 213 -31.23 -13.31 -19.01
N GLU A 214 -32.19 -13.79 -19.79
CA GLU A 214 -32.19 -15.12 -20.39
C GLU A 214 -30.99 -15.31 -21.33
N GLU A 215 -30.74 -14.34 -22.21
CA GLU A 215 -29.56 -14.35 -23.10
C GLU A 215 -28.25 -14.32 -22.29
N LYS A 216 -28.17 -13.45 -21.27
CA LYS A 216 -27.01 -13.38 -20.38
C LYS A 216 -26.75 -14.73 -19.70
N MET A 217 -27.79 -15.38 -19.17
CA MET A 217 -27.68 -16.67 -18.49
C MET A 217 -27.20 -17.78 -19.42
N GLU A 218 -27.68 -17.82 -20.67
CA GLU A 218 -27.19 -18.75 -21.67
C GLU A 218 -25.71 -18.51 -22.01
N LEU A 219 -25.32 -17.24 -22.19
CA LEU A 219 -23.93 -16.86 -22.47
C LEU A 219 -22.98 -17.02 -21.27
N LEU A 220 -23.50 -17.13 -20.05
CA LEU A 220 -22.71 -17.38 -18.83
C LEU A 220 -22.34 -18.86 -18.63
N LYS A 221 -22.93 -19.79 -19.37
CA LYS A 221 -22.61 -21.23 -19.24
C LYS A 221 -21.09 -21.52 -19.34
N PRO A 222 -20.33 -20.95 -20.31
CA PRO A 222 -18.89 -21.11 -20.35
C PRO A 222 -18.17 -20.45 -19.17
N THR A 223 -18.68 -19.33 -18.65
CA THR A 223 -18.15 -18.68 -17.45
C THR A 223 -18.27 -19.59 -16.24
N PHE A 224 -19.43 -20.23 -16.06
CA PHE A 224 -19.63 -21.15 -14.94
C PHE A 224 -18.77 -22.41 -15.04
N ALA A 225 -18.62 -22.98 -16.24
CA ALA A 225 -17.68 -24.09 -16.46
C ALA A 225 -16.21 -23.69 -16.16
N ALA A 226 -15.83 -22.46 -16.50
CA ALA A 226 -14.51 -21.92 -16.15
C ALA A 226 -14.35 -21.72 -14.63
N VAL A 227 -15.40 -21.28 -13.93
CA VAL A 227 -15.41 -21.15 -12.47
C VAL A 227 -15.24 -22.52 -11.79
N GLU A 228 -15.94 -23.56 -12.24
CA GLU A 228 -15.80 -24.93 -11.71
C GLU A 228 -14.37 -25.46 -11.95
N THR A 229 -13.83 -25.24 -13.14
CA THR A 229 -12.42 -25.60 -13.43
C THR A 229 -11.44 -24.86 -12.51
N LEU A 230 -11.71 -23.58 -12.22
CA LEU A 230 -10.86 -22.75 -11.36
C LEU A 230 -11.01 -23.10 -9.87
N GLU A 231 -12.17 -23.59 -9.43
CA GLU A 231 -12.40 -24.11 -8.08
C GLU A 231 -11.49 -25.31 -7.81
N GLU A 232 -11.36 -26.20 -8.79
CA GLU A 232 -10.46 -27.36 -8.73
C GLU A 232 -9.00 -26.91 -8.68
N ALA A 233 -8.63 -25.94 -9.52
CA ALA A 233 -7.31 -25.34 -9.50
C ALA A 233 -7.00 -24.68 -8.14
N PHE A 234 -7.96 -23.97 -7.55
CA PHE A 234 -7.80 -23.36 -6.24
C PHE A 234 -7.56 -24.41 -5.16
N ARG A 235 -8.30 -25.52 -5.18
CA ARG A 235 -8.11 -26.63 -4.24
C ARG A 235 -6.69 -27.19 -4.30
N GLU A 236 -6.18 -27.44 -5.52
CA GLU A 236 -4.83 -27.97 -5.72
C GLU A 236 -3.72 -26.97 -5.35
N CYS A 237 -3.85 -25.72 -5.79
CA CYS A 237 -2.84 -24.69 -5.59
C CYS A 237 -2.78 -24.24 -4.12
N SER A 238 -3.92 -24.00 -3.50
CA SER A 238 -3.99 -23.55 -2.10
C SER A 238 -3.63 -24.64 -1.11
N LYS A 239 -3.83 -25.92 -1.46
CA LYS A 239 -3.67 -27.06 -0.53
C LYS A 239 -4.47 -26.87 0.77
N GLY A 240 -5.67 -26.30 0.65
CA GLY A 240 -6.56 -26.00 1.78
C GLY A 240 -6.25 -24.69 2.52
N LYS A 241 -5.32 -23.88 2.02
CA LYS A 241 -4.97 -22.58 2.59
C LYS A 241 -5.89 -21.45 2.08
N PRO A 242 -5.86 -20.26 2.71
CA PRO A 242 -6.80 -19.18 2.39
C PRO A 242 -6.70 -18.61 0.97
N PHE A 243 -5.54 -18.70 0.32
CA PHE A 243 -5.22 -18.06 -0.96
C PHE A 243 -4.55 -19.04 -1.94
N PHE A 244 -4.50 -18.70 -3.23
CA PHE A 244 -3.70 -19.46 -4.22
C PHE A 244 -2.21 -19.44 -3.86
N GLY A 245 -1.73 -18.35 -3.26
CA GLY A 245 -0.37 -18.24 -2.69
C GLY A 245 -0.16 -19.01 -1.37
N GLY A 246 -1.14 -19.78 -0.91
CA GLY A 246 -1.09 -20.47 0.37
C GLY A 246 -1.61 -19.59 1.50
N ASP A 247 -0.74 -19.33 2.49
CA ASP A 247 -1.10 -18.49 3.65
C ASP A 247 -1.17 -16.99 3.31
N ASN A 248 -0.53 -16.57 2.21
CA ASN A 248 -0.49 -15.17 1.75
C ASN A 248 -1.08 -15.04 0.34
N VAL A 249 -1.49 -13.82 -0.01
CA VAL A 249 -1.89 -13.45 -1.38
C VAL A 249 -0.74 -13.73 -2.35
N GLY A 250 -1.00 -14.56 -3.36
CA GLY A 250 -0.07 -14.87 -4.43
C GLY A 250 -0.50 -14.26 -5.77
N TYR A 251 0.25 -14.58 -6.82
CA TYR A 251 0.06 -14.06 -8.17
C TYR A 251 -1.37 -14.28 -8.71
N LEU A 252 -1.90 -15.50 -8.55
CA LEU A 252 -3.26 -15.84 -8.99
C LEU A 252 -4.35 -15.11 -8.21
N ASP A 253 -4.11 -14.82 -6.93
CA ASP A 253 -5.03 -14.02 -6.12
C ASP A 253 -5.10 -12.57 -6.64
N VAL A 254 -3.97 -12.01 -7.10
CA VAL A 254 -3.94 -10.68 -7.74
C VAL A 254 -4.66 -10.70 -9.09
N MET A 255 -4.42 -11.72 -9.93
CA MET A 255 -5.06 -11.85 -11.25
C MET A 255 -6.58 -12.00 -11.13
N LEU A 256 -7.05 -12.92 -10.28
CA LEU A 256 -8.48 -13.12 -10.05
C LEU A 256 -9.09 -11.94 -9.28
N GLY A 257 -8.33 -11.37 -8.34
CA GLY A 257 -8.73 -10.26 -7.48
C GLY A 257 -9.15 -9.01 -8.26
N GLY A 258 -8.55 -8.77 -9.43
CA GLY A 258 -8.93 -7.69 -10.35
C GLY A 258 -10.39 -7.75 -10.82
N LEU A 259 -11.06 -8.90 -10.68
CA LEU A 259 -12.47 -9.09 -11.07
C LEU A 259 -13.46 -8.91 -9.92
N VAL A 260 -12.99 -8.81 -8.66
CA VAL A 260 -13.85 -8.86 -7.46
C VAL A 260 -14.87 -7.72 -7.41
N ALA A 261 -14.50 -6.49 -7.80
CA ALA A 261 -15.47 -5.40 -7.87
C ALA A 261 -16.63 -5.70 -8.83
N TRP A 262 -16.35 -6.35 -9.96
CA TRP A 262 -17.35 -6.76 -10.94
C TRP A 262 -18.20 -7.95 -10.50
N VAL A 263 -17.67 -8.82 -9.63
CA VAL A 263 -18.45 -9.86 -8.96
C VAL A 263 -19.52 -9.21 -8.10
N HIS A 264 -19.12 -8.30 -7.19
CA HIS A 264 -20.03 -7.58 -6.30
C HIS A 264 -21.05 -6.75 -7.07
N ALA A 265 -20.63 -6.09 -8.15
CA ALA A 265 -21.55 -5.34 -9.02
C ALA A 265 -22.55 -6.25 -9.74
N SER A 266 -22.13 -7.43 -10.21
CA SER A 266 -23.04 -8.37 -10.89
C SER A 266 -24.08 -8.94 -9.94
N GLU A 267 -23.69 -9.28 -8.71
CA GLU A 267 -24.62 -9.70 -7.67
C GLU A 267 -25.61 -8.59 -7.34
N THR A 268 -25.10 -7.36 -7.11
CA THR A 268 -25.95 -6.21 -6.74
C THR A 268 -26.93 -5.84 -7.85
N ARG A 269 -26.50 -5.89 -9.12
CA ARG A 269 -27.30 -5.45 -10.27
C ARG A 269 -28.34 -6.47 -10.72
N HIS A 270 -27.97 -7.75 -10.67
CA HIS A 270 -28.73 -8.82 -11.33
C HIS A 270 -29.10 -9.98 -10.40
N GLY A 271 -28.70 -9.92 -9.11
CA GLY A 271 -28.80 -11.07 -8.20
C GLY A 271 -27.94 -12.25 -8.63
N LEU A 272 -26.97 -12.03 -9.52
CA LEU A 272 -26.19 -13.07 -10.17
C LEU A 272 -24.88 -13.29 -9.44
N LYS A 273 -24.75 -14.47 -8.84
CA LYS A 273 -23.49 -14.92 -8.25
C LYS A 273 -22.64 -15.65 -9.28
N ILE A 274 -21.47 -15.08 -9.58
CA ILE A 274 -20.45 -15.73 -10.43
C ILE A 274 -19.75 -16.84 -9.65
N PHE A 275 -19.40 -16.56 -8.40
CA PHE A 275 -18.94 -17.53 -7.42
C PHE A 275 -20.05 -17.76 -6.41
N ASP A 276 -20.42 -19.01 -6.15
CA ASP A 276 -21.45 -19.32 -5.16
C ASP A 276 -21.15 -20.63 -4.44
N SER A 277 -21.76 -20.80 -3.27
CA SER A 277 -21.49 -21.93 -2.39
C SER A 277 -21.90 -23.30 -2.95
N SER A 278 -22.76 -23.37 -3.97
CA SER A 278 -23.19 -24.64 -4.56
C SER A 278 -22.24 -25.13 -5.65
N ARG A 279 -21.67 -24.22 -6.46
CA ARG A 279 -20.77 -24.54 -7.58
C ARG A 279 -19.30 -24.37 -7.24
N SER A 280 -18.95 -23.32 -6.50
CA SER A 280 -17.57 -22.93 -6.21
C SER A 280 -17.41 -22.46 -4.75
N PRO A 281 -17.63 -23.35 -3.77
CA PRO A 281 -17.63 -22.99 -2.36
C PRO A 281 -16.29 -22.40 -1.87
N LEU A 282 -15.15 -22.89 -2.35
CA LEU A 282 -13.84 -22.40 -1.92
C LEU A 282 -13.57 -21.00 -2.50
N LEU A 283 -13.85 -20.79 -3.79
CA LEU A 283 -13.72 -19.49 -4.43
C LEU A 283 -14.72 -18.47 -3.89
N ASN A 284 -15.95 -18.87 -3.59
CA ASN A 284 -16.93 -18.01 -2.93
C ASN A 284 -16.40 -17.52 -1.57
N ALA A 285 -15.86 -18.44 -0.74
CA ALA A 285 -15.24 -18.05 0.52
C ALA A 285 -13.95 -17.23 0.33
N TRP A 286 -13.21 -17.45 -0.75
CA TRP A 286 -12.03 -16.65 -1.12
C TRP A 286 -12.41 -15.21 -1.46
N VAL A 287 -13.50 -14.97 -2.21
CA VAL A 287 -14.00 -13.61 -2.51
C VAL A 287 -14.23 -12.82 -1.22
N ASP A 288 -14.87 -13.44 -0.23
CA ASP A 288 -15.13 -12.83 1.07
C ASP A 288 -13.84 -12.47 1.81
N ARG A 289 -12.86 -13.37 1.82
CA ARG A 289 -11.56 -13.14 2.48
C ARG A 289 -10.77 -12.04 1.78
N PHE A 290 -10.63 -12.15 0.46
CA PHE A 290 -9.85 -11.22 -0.36
C PHE A 290 -10.42 -9.80 -0.29
N SER A 291 -11.75 -9.65 -0.33
CA SER A 291 -12.44 -8.36 -0.21
C SER A 291 -12.26 -7.69 1.15
N LYS A 292 -11.91 -8.46 2.20
CA LYS A 292 -11.76 -7.94 3.57
C LYS A 292 -10.35 -7.46 3.88
N LEU A 293 -9.36 -7.78 3.05
CA LEU A 293 -7.98 -7.28 3.18
C LEU A 293 -7.95 -5.76 3.08
N ASP A 294 -7.14 -5.11 3.92
CA ASP A 294 -7.03 -3.64 3.94
C ASP A 294 -6.42 -3.12 2.64
N GLU A 295 -5.48 -3.85 2.06
CA GLU A 295 -4.85 -3.57 0.77
C GLU A 295 -5.89 -3.60 -0.37
N THR A 296 -6.79 -4.59 -0.35
CA THR A 296 -7.86 -4.71 -1.35
C THR A 296 -8.88 -3.59 -1.21
N LYS A 297 -9.33 -3.27 0.01
CA LYS A 297 -10.27 -2.16 0.26
C LYS A 297 -9.72 -0.81 -0.18
N ALA A 298 -8.41 -0.62 -0.09
CA ALA A 298 -7.76 0.62 -0.48
C ALA A 298 -7.78 0.86 -2.01
N VAL A 299 -7.95 -0.19 -2.83
CA VAL A 299 -7.86 -0.10 -4.30
C VAL A 299 -9.12 -0.48 -5.04
N LEU A 300 -10.04 -1.26 -4.44
CA LEU A 300 -11.29 -1.62 -5.09
C LEU A 300 -12.13 -0.35 -5.35
N PRO A 301 -12.66 -0.19 -6.58
CA PRO A 301 -13.55 0.93 -6.88
C PRO A 301 -14.82 0.84 -6.03
N ASP A 302 -15.38 2.01 -5.73
CA ASP A 302 -16.72 2.09 -5.14
C ASP A 302 -17.75 1.38 -6.05
N ILE A 303 -18.48 0.42 -5.47
CA ILE A 303 -19.40 -0.43 -6.22
C ILE A 303 -20.55 0.39 -6.81
N GLN A 304 -21.01 1.43 -6.11
CA GLN A 304 -22.08 2.29 -6.60
C GLN A 304 -21.63 3.06 -7.85
N ARG A 305 -20.43 3.64 -7.84
CA ARG A 305 -19.82 4.28 -9.02
C ARG A 305 -19.66 3.30 -10.18
N LEU A 306 -19.30 2.05 -9.90
CA LEU A 306 -19.17 1.01 -10.93
C LEU A 306 -20.52 0.66 -11.57
N LEU A 307 -21.59 0.59 -10.78
CA LEU A 307 -22.95 0.35 -11.24
C LEU A 307 -23.46 1.49 -12.12
N GLU A 308 -23.18 2.74 -11.75
CA GLU A 308 -23.51 3.94 -12.54
C GLU A 308 -22.79 3.92 -13.88
N TYR A 309 -21.50 3.61 -13.88
CA TYR A 309 -20.72 3.44 -15.12
C TYR A 309 -21.32 2.35 -16.03
N ALA A 310 -21.68 1.19 -15.47
CA ALA A 310 -22.31 0.12 -16.24
C ALA A 310 -23.66 0.55 -16.86
N LYS A 311 -24.50 1.28 -16.10
CA LYS A 311 -25.77 1.84 -16.64
C LYS A 311 -25.52 2.82 -17.78
N MET A 312 -24.55 3.72 -17.62
CA MET A 312 -24.16 4.67 -18.67
C MET A 312 -23.74 3.94 -19.97
N ARG A 313 -22.92 2.89 -19.85
CA ARG A 313 -22.45 2.11 -21.00
C ARG A 313 -23.57 1.36 -21.72
N GLU A 314 -24.53 0.79 -20.98
CA GLU A 314 -25.72 0.17 -21.57
C GLU A 314 -26.58 1.18 -22.32
N ALA A 315 -26.81 2.37 -21.74
CA ALA A 315 -27.57 3.43 -22.39
C ALA A 315 -26.89 3.92 -23.69
N GLN A 316 -25.56 4.08 -23.68
CA GLN A 316 -24.78 4.41 -24.88
C GLN A 316 -24.90 3.33 -25.97
N ALA A 317 -24.84 2.05 -25.60
CA ALA A 317 -24.99 0.95 -26.54
C ALA A 317 -26.42 0.84 -27.10
N ALA A 318 -27.44 1.17 -26.30
CA ALA A 318 -28.83 1.22 -26.75
C ALA A 318 -29.08 2.38 -27.72
N ALA A 319 -28.44 3.53 -27.51
CA ALA A 319 -28.57 4.70 -28.37
C ALA A 319 -27.79 4.61 -29.71
N ALA A 320 -26.84 3.68 -29.81
CA ALA A 320 -26.03 3.44 -31.01
C ALA A 320 -26.63 2.37 -31.96
N ASN A 321 -27.75 1.75 -31.58
CA ASN A 321 -28.52 0.80 -32.38
C ASN A 321 -29.85 1.41 -32.83
#